data_AF-A0A381T0N8-F1
#
_entry.id   AF-A0A381T0N8-F1
#
_cell.length_a   1.000
_cell.length_b   1.000
_cell.length_c   1.000
_cell.angle_alpha   90.00
_cell.angle_beta   90.00
_cell.angle_gamma   90.00
#
_symmetry.space_group_name_H-M   'P 1'
#
loop_
_entity.id
_entity.type
_entity.pdbx_description
1 polymer ?
#
loop_
_entity_poly.entity_id
_entity_poly.type
_entity_poly.pdbx_seq_one_letter_code
_entity_poly.pdbx_strand_id
1 'polypeptide(L)'
;MTNLNIQTSSGFLSTDRRDRWWIEPLWTGLGFLAFVVYTTWAMLQGNYYWWSAFQEGFGGYLSPFYSPLFFIKQGVEGVAPLNHAWFGSWPGWWPSLIPATPAILILAGPLSFRMT
;
A
#
# COMPACT_ATOMS: atom_id res chain seq x y z
N MET A 1 44.33 45.78 3.55
CA MET A 1 42.92 45.47 3.20
C MET A 1 42.80 43.95 3.13
N THR A 2 42.41 43.32 4.23
CA THR A 2 42.32 41.85 4.33
C THR A 2 40.95 41.40 3.83
N ASN A 3 40.93 40.77 2.66
CA ASN A 3 39.74 40.08 2.15
C ASN A 3 39.51 38.83 2.99
N LEU A 4 38.52 38.88 3.90
CA LEU A 4 38.06 37.70 4.63
C LEU A 4 37.17 36.89 3.70
N ASN A 5 37.73 35.84 3.11
CA ASN A 5 37.01 34.87 2.31
C ASN A 5 36.20 33.96 3.27
N ILE A 6 34.98 34.38 3.62
CA ILE A 6 34.07 33.58 4.46
C ILE A 6 33.54 32.44 3.59
N GLN A 7 34.15 31.26 3.70
CA GLN A 7 33.56 30.03 3.19
C GLN A 7 32.39 29.66 4.11
N THR A 8 31.18 30.08 3.75
CA THR A 8 29.96 29.53 4.36
C THR A 8 29.85 28.08 3.88
N SER A 9 30.33 27.15 4.70
CA SER A 9 30.15 25.73 4.44
C SER A 9 28.67 25.40 4.63
N SER A 10 27.89 25.50 3.56
CA SER A 10 26.47 25.15 3.56
C SER A 10 26.35 23.65 3.85
N GLY A 11 25.74 23.29 4.98
CA GLY A 11 25.52 21.88 5.36
C GLY A 11 24.62 21.15 4.36
N PHE A 12 24.65 19.81 4.39
CA PHE A 12 23.98 18.90 3.42
C PHE A 12 22.47 19.14 3.21
N LEU A 13 21.78 19.86 4.11
CA LEU A 13 20.35 20.20 4.02
C LEU A 13 20.08 21.71 4.02
N SER A 14 21.11 22.53 3.80
CA SER A 14 20.99 23.98 3.77
C SER A 14 20.33 24.45 2.46
N THR A 15 19.36 25.37 2.58
CA THR A 15 18.71 26.02 1.44
C THR A 15 18.61 27.52 1.71
N ASP A 16 18.86 28.33 0.69
CA ASP A 16 18.72 29.80 0.75
C ASP A 16 17.25 30.27 0.63
N ARG A 17 16.33 29.33 0.40
CA ARG A 17 14.89 29.62 0.31
C ARG A 17 14.32 30.07 1.65
N ARG A 18 13.61 31.21 1.66
CA ARG A 18 12.98 31.80 2.85
C ARG A 18 11.47 31.54 2.95
N ASP A 19 10.87 31.05 1.88
CA ASP A 19 9.46 30.68 1.80
C ASP A 19 9.22 29.27 2.39
N ARG A 20 7.96 28.97 2.74
CA ARG A 20 7.58 27.68 3.34
C ARG A 20 7.33 26.60 2.28
N TRP A 21 8.27 26.46 1.34
CA TRP A 21 8.19 25.54 0.20
C TRP A 21 8.04 24.06 0.63
N TRP A 22 8.45 23.71 1.84
CA TRP A 22 8.39 22.34 2.35
C TRP A 22 6.99 21.90 2.80
N ILE A 23 6.04 22.82 2.99
CA ILE A 23 4.71 22.49 3.53
C ILE A 23 3.95 21.55 2.59
N GLU A 24 3.93 21.87 1.29
CA GLU A 24 3.25 21.06 0.27
C GLU A 24 3.80 19.62 0.21
N PRO A 25 5.11 19.39 0.00
CA PRO A 25 5.65 18.04 -0.03
C PRO A 25 5.54 17.32 1.31
N LEU A 26 5.57 18.03 2.44
CA LEU A 26 5.34 17.40 3.76
C LEU A 26 3.93 16.81 3.84
N TRP A 27 2.89 17.57 3.46
CA TRP A 27 1.52 17.08 3.52
C TRP A 27 1.28 15.91 2.56
N THR A 28 1.83 15.97 1.35
CA THR A 28 1.80 14.83 0.43
C THR A 28 2.51 13.62 1.02
N GLY A 29 3.68 13.82 1.63
CA GLY A 29 4.46 12.77 2.28
C GLY A 29 3.72 12.12 3.46
N LEU A 30 3.07 12.91 4.31
CA LEU A 30 2.27 12.39 5.42
C LEU A 30 1.05 11.60 4.94
N GLY A 31 0.34 12.10 3.93
CA GLY A 31 -0.78 11.39 3.32
C GLY A 31 -0.35 10.06 2.70
N PHE A 32 0.82 10.03 2.05
CA PHE A 32 1.39 8.80 1.52
C PHE A 32 1.85 7.85 2.63
N LEU A 33 2.51 8.34 3.67
CA LEU A 33 2.93 7.51 4.80
C LEU A 33 1.71 6.84 5.48
N ALA A 34 0.65 7.60 5.73
CA ALA A 34 -0.58 7.06 6.30
C ALA A 34 -1.20 5.98 5.40
N PHE A 35 -1.20 6.21 4.08
CA PHE A 35 -1.62 5.23 3.10
C PHE A 35 -0.77 3.94 3.16
N VAL A 36 0.56 4.06 3.17
CA VAL A 36 1.48 2.90 3.26
C VAL A 36 1.21 2.09 4.54
N VAL A 37 1.08 2.76 5.68
CA VAL A 37 0.80 2.09 6.96
C VAL A 37 -0.54 1.36 6.91
N TYR A 38 -1.60 2.02 6.47
CA TYR A 38 -2.94 1.43 6.40
C TYR A 38 -2.98 0.24 5.44
N THR A 39 -2.41 0.39 4.25
CA THR A 39 -2.42 -0.67 3.24
C THR A 39 -1.57 -1.88 3.64
N THR A 40 -0.43 -1.66 4.29
CA THR A 40 0.39 -2.73 4.87
C THR A 40 -0.40 -3.50 5.93
N TRP A 41 -1.08 -2.79 6.82
CA TRP A 41 -1.96 -3.42 7.82
C TRP A 41 -3.10 -4.22 7.15
N ALA A 42 -3.80 -3.62 6.20
CA ALA A 42 -4.92 -4.26 5.49
C ALA A 42 -4.49 -5.52 4.71
N MET A 43 -3.26 -5.55 4.18
CA MET A 43 -2.69 -6.72 3.52
C MET A 43 -2.33 -7.84 4.49
N LEU A 44 -1.78 -7.51 5.65
CA LEU A 44 -1.43 -8.51 6.67
C LEU A 44 -2.67 -9.15 7.28
N GLN A 45 -3.81 -8.46 7.30
CA GLN A 45 -5.06 -8.96 7.85
C GLN A 45 -5.56 -10.24 7.13
N GLY A 46 -5.63 -10.24 5.80
CA GLY A 46 -5.93 -11.42 4.99
C GLY A 46 -7.31 -12.08 5.17
N ASN A 47 -8.23 -11.49 5.95
CA ASN A 47 -9.55 -12.03 6.29
C ASN A 47 -10.64 -10.94 6.26
N TYR A 48 -11.91 -11.35 6.35
CA TYR A 48 -13.09 -10.45 6.40
C TYR A 48 -13.08 -9.35 5.33
N TYR A 49 -12.72 -9.68 4.10
CA TYR A 49 -12.67 -8.74 3.00
C TYR A 49 -13.87 -8.86 2.05
N TRP A 50 -14.79 -9.79 2.31
CA TRP A 50 -15.96 -10.06 1.47
C TRP A 50 -17.22 -10.25 2.30
N TRP A 51 -18.36 -9.78 1.75
CA TRP A 51 -19.67 -9.90 2.38
C TRP A 51 -20.77 -10.12 1.33
N SER A 52 -21.54 -11.21 1.41
CA SER A 52 -22.65 -11.54 0.49
C SER A 52 -23.91 -10.71 0.66
N ALA A 53 -24.10 -10.05 1.80
CA ALA A 53 -25.36 -9.38 2.14
C ALA A 53 -26.62 -10.26 1.98
N PHE A 54 -26.53 -11.55 2.29
CA PHE A 54 -27.63 -12.53 2.16
C PHE A 54 -28.17 -12.67 0.73
N GLN A 55 -27.41 -12.23 -0.28
CA GLN A 55 -27.72 -12.44 -1.68
C GLN A 55 -26.63 -13.33 -2.29
N GLU A 56 -27.05 -14.36 -3.03
CA GLU A 56 -26.15 -15.13 -3.90
C GLU A 56 -25.87 -14.32 -5.18
N GLY A 57 -25.18 -13.19 -5.01
CA GLY A 57 -24.90 -12.20 -6.07
C GLY A 57 -24.43 -10.86 -5.49
N PHE A 58 -23.65 -10.10 -6.28
CA PHE A 58 -22.98 -8.81 -5.96
C PHE A 58 -22.82 -8.46 -4.46
N GLY A 59 -22.31 -9.42 -3.69
CA GLY A 59 -21.75 -9.20 -2.37
C GLY A 59 -20.38 -8.54 -2.52
N GLY A 60 -20.24 -7.33 -1.99
CA GLY A 60 -19.11 -6.45 -2.27
C GLY A 60 -17.81 -6.86 -1.60
N TYR A 61 -16.71 -6.45 -2.21
CA TYR A 61 -15.42 -6.38 -1.55
C TYR A 61 -15.42 -5.18 -0.60
N LEU A 62 -15.05 -5.43 0.66
CA LEU A 62 -14.94 -4.36 1.66
C LEU A 62 -13.68 -3.51 1.47
N SER A 63 -12.74 -4.00 0.66
CA SER A 63 -11.49 -3.31 0.36
C SER A 63 -11.10 -3.49 -1.10
N PRO A 64 -10.69 -2.42 -1.80
CA PRO A 64 -10.23 -2.51 -3.18
C PRO A 64 -8.94 -3.33 -3.32
N PHE A 65 -8.15 -3.50 -2.25
CA PHE A 65 -6.93 -4.31 -2.30
C PHE A 65 -7.20 -5.81 -2.48
N TYR A 66 -8.44 -6.27 -2.27
CA TYR A 66 -8.82 -7.67 -2.45
C TYR A 66 -9.56 -7.91 -3.78
N SER A 67 -9.38 -7.02 -4.77
CA SER A 67 -9.98 -7.18 -6.10
C SER A 67 -9.10 -6.63 -7.23
N PRO A 68 -8.98 -7.31 -8.39
CA PRO A 68 -9.50 -8.66 -8.66
C PRO A 68 -8.76 -9.73 -7.84
N LEU A 69 -9.43 -10.86 -7.60
CA LEU A 69 -8.80 -12.00 -6.94
C LEU A 69 -8.08 -12.87 -7.97
N PHE A 70 -6.76 -12.86 -7.96
CA PHE A 70 -5.99 -13.82 -8.76
C PHE A 70 -6.04 -15.22 -8.13
N PHE A 71 -5.81 -15.29 -6.82
CA PHE A 71 -5.86 -16.52 -6.03
C PHE A 71 -6.60 -16.28 -4.72
N ILE A 72 -7.24 -17.32 -4.17
CA ILE A 72 -7.89 -17.30 -2.85
C ILE A 72 -7.27 -18.33 -1.92
N LYS A 73 -6.92 -17.89 -0.70
CA LYS A 73 -6.60 -18.81 0.39
C LYS A 73 -7.91 -19.26 1.06
N GLN A 74 -8.28 -20.52 0.86
CA GLN A 74 -9.46 -21.12 1.49
C GLN A 74 -9.20 -21.41 2.98
N GLY A 75 -10.27 -21.59 3.75
CA GLY A 75 -10.19 -21.86 5.19
C GLY A 75 -9.90 -20.63 6.05
N VAL A 76 -10.08 -19.43 5.49
CA VAL A 76 -10.01 -18.15 6.20
C VAL A 76 -11.41 -17.57 6.29
N GLU A 77 -11.73 -16.90 7.39
CA GLU A 77 -13.07 -16.32 7.60
C GLU A 77 -13.31 -15.06 6.76
N GLY A 78 -14.56 -14.89 6.31
CA GLY A 78 -14.99 -13.70 5.56
C GLY A 78 -14.26 -13.49 4.24
N VAL A 79 -13.88 -14.59 3.58
CA VAL A 79 -13.32 -14.60 2.23
C VAL A 79 -14.40 -14.78 1.17
N ALA A 80 -14.13 -14.30 -0.04
CA ALA A 80 -15.00 -14.52 -1.19
C ALA A 80 -15.03 -16.01 -1.60
N PRO A 81 -16.11 -16.48 -2.24
CA PRO A 81 -16.17 -17.84 -2.74
C PRO A 81 -15.16 -18.08 -3.88
N LEU A 82 -14.76 -19.34 -4.09
CA LEU A 82 -13.64 -19.69 -4.98
C LEU A 82 -13.84 -19.25 -6.44
N ASN A 83 -15.09 -19.19 -6.91
CA ASN A 83 -15.45 -18.76 -8.26
C ASN A 83 -15.09 -17.29 -8.54
N HIS A 84 -14.78 -16.48 -7.52
CA HIS A 84 -14.29 -15.11 -7.71
C HIS A 84 -12.79 -15.05 -8.05
N ALA A 85 -12.03 -16.14 -7.82
CA ALA A 85 -10.61 -16.20 -8.17
C ALA A 85 -10.40 -16.55 -9.65
N TRP A 86 -9.54 -15.80 -10.33
CA TRP A 86 -9.22 -16.05 -11.74
C TRP A 86 -8.40 -17.32 -11.96
N PHE A 87 -7.50 -17.63 -11.03
CA PHE A 87 -6.61 -18.80 -11.11
C PHE A 87 -6.88 -19.84 -10.02
N GLY A 88 -7.94 -19.66 -9.23
CA GLY A 88 -8.40 -20.62 -8.23
C GLY A 88 -7.72 -20.46 -6.85
N SER A 89 -7.41 -21.59 -6.22
CA SER A 89 -6.88 -21.61 -4.86
C SER A 89 -5.42 -21.15 -4.80
N TRP A 90 -5.00 -20.70 -3.63
CA TRP A 90 -3.63 -20.26 -3.40
C TRP A 90 -2.61 -21.38 -3.73
N PRO A 91 -1.56 -21.09 -4.51
CA PRO A 91 -0.60 -22.11 -4.90
C PRO A 91 0.21 -22.64 -3.71
N GLY A 92 0.41 -23.97 -3.66
CA GLY A 92 1.17 -24.61 -2.58
C GLY A 92 2.67 -24.34 -2.59
N TRP A 93 3.23 -23.88 -3.72
CA TRP A 93 4.65 -23.50 -3.84
C TRP A 93 4.95 -22.10 -3.28
N TRP A 94 3.93 -21.35 -2.86
CA TRP A 94 4.11 -19.98 -2.39
C TRP A 94 5.06 -19.92 -1.18
N PRO A 95 6.05 -19.00 -1.17
CA PRO A 95 7.02 -18.93 -0.08
C PRO A 95 6.33 -18.70 1.27
N SER A 96 6.71 -19.49 2.28
CA SER A 96 6.14 -19.39 3.64
C SER A 96 6.43 -18.05 4.33
N LEU A 97 7.49 -17.36 3.91
CA LEU A 97 7.86 -16.04 4.43
C LEU A 97 6.88 -14.93 4.00
N ILE A 98 6.17 -15.12 2.88
CA ILE A 98 5.29 -14.09 2.31
C ILE A 98 3.84 -14.41 2.67
N PRO A 99 3.09 -13.49 3.30
CA PRO A 99 1.68 -13.69 3.62
C PRO A 99 0.88 -14.09 2.38
N ALA A 100 0.14 -15.18 2.48
CA ALA A 100 -0.76 -15.66 1.44
C ALA A 100 -2.09 -14.89 1.51
N THR A 101 -2.10 -13.65 1.03
CA THR A 101 -3.27 -12.77 1.01
C THR A 101 -3.46 -12.18 -0.39
N PRO A 102 -4.69 -12.09 -0.93
CA PRO A 102 -4.89 -11.51 -2.26
C PRO A 102 -4.34 -10.09 -2.41
N ALA A 103 -4.36 -9.31 -1.33
CA ALA A 103 -3.86 -7.94 -1.28
C ALA A 103 -2.37 -7.79 -1.62
N ILE A 104 -1.54 -8.81 -1.35
CA ILE A 104 -0.10 -8.76 -1.69
C ILE A 104 0.13 -8.58 -3.20
N LEU A 105 -0.77 -9.12 -4.03
CA LEU A 105 -0.64 -9.10 -5.48
C LEU A 105 -1.11 -7.76 -6.09
N ILE A 106 -1.98 -7.03 -5.39
CA ILE A 106 -2.56 -5.76 -5.83
C ILE A 106 -1.68 -4.57 -5.38
N LEU A 107 -1.05 -4.68 -4.21
CA LEU A 107 -0.40 -3.56 -3.53
C LEU A 107 0.75 -2.88 -4.30
N ALA A 108 1.45 -3.63 -5.15
CA ALA A 108 2.55 -3.09 -5.94
C ALA A 108 2.10 -1.91 -6.82
N GLY A 109 0.86 -1.95 -7.34
CA GLY A 109 0.30 -0.87 -8.15
C GLY A 109 0.19 0.43 -7.36
N PRO A 110 -0.71 0.54 -6.37
CA PRO A 110 -0.94 1.76 -5.61
C PRO A 110 0.31 2.34 -4.94
N LEU A 111 1.24 1.49 -4.47
CA LEU A 111 2.48 1.93 -3.84
C LEU A 111 3.48 2.55 -4.83
N SER A 112 3.48 2.09 -6.09
CA SER A 112 4.40 2.57 -7.13
C SER A 112 4.04 3.95 -7.69
N PHE A 113 2.79 4.39 -7.56
CA PHE A 113 2.38 5.71 -8.03
C PHE A 113 2.88 6.79 -7.07
N ARG A 114 3.62 7.77 -7.61
CA ARG A 114 4.14 9.01 -6.95
C ARG A 114 5.46 8.92 -6.17
N MET A 115 6.36 7.98 -6.50
CA MET A 115 7.75 8.00 -5.97
C MET A 115 8.71 8.95 -6.73
N THR A 116 8.19 10.06 -7.28
CA THR A 116 8.93 11.06 -8.06
C THR A 116 8.54 12.46 -7.61
#